data_AF-W9YB14-F1
#
_entry.id   AF-W9YB14-F1
#
_cell.length_a   1.000
_cell.length_b   1.000
_cell.length_c   1.000
_cell.angle_alpha   90.00
_cell.angle_beta   90.00
_cell.angle_gamma   90.00
#
_symmetry.space_group_name_H-M   'P 1'
#
loop_
_entity.id
_entity.type
_entity.pdbx_description
1 polymer ?
#
loop_
_entity_poly.entity_id
_entity_poly.type
_entity_poly.pdbx_seq_one_letter_code
_entity_poly.pdbx_strand_id
1 'polypeptide(L)'
;MADTSQAATSLLTEHLQYTPLSLIDDIINSVNNFVYQGVGSLETGLLSTPPEKLGFKAVGGGDGDGPEFPDAKQEIEEGLHKLETLLNSTVDKNFDKLEIYVLRNVLSVPADLVNWVRLSHYENISYPPSENAPTAESVQLLRRKLAASRAVSRALLEEQTCNETLLRQLRAIVGQGDHGTGNSTSGDLSFLANSTSMHALEGTPNSDQQSLTINTNFAVSQLPALRALLADLRPKLAVLKNSNTGLAIESAKDELREERRGYIEQQTQSLLKRNGESMAEHAAVVPGRRVDAEEVQAMEKLASLFDPV
;
A
#
# COMPACT_ATOMS: atom_id res chain seq x y z
N MET A 1 -31.76 -50.84 3.14
CA MET A 1 -30.79 -51.52 4.03
C MET A 1 -29.39 -50.97 3.82
N ALA A 2 -28.86 -50.92 2.59
CA ALA A 2 -27.59 -50.24 2.30
C ALA A 2 -27.67 -48.71 2.50
N ASP A 3 -28.74 -48.08 2.00
CA ASP A 3 -28.93 -46.62 2.08
C ASP A 3 -29.04 -46.10 3.52
N THR A 4 -29.67 -46.88 4.40
CA THR A 4 -29.81 -46.56 5.83
C THR A 4 -28.49 -46.65 6.59
N SER A 5 -27.61 -47.58 6.19
CA SER A 5 -26.26 -47.69 6.75
C SER A 5 -25.40 -46.52 6.28
N GLN A 6 -25.48 -46.17 4.99
CA GLN A 6 -24.78 -45.00 4.44
C GLN A 6 -25.25 -43.68 5.06
N ALA A 7 -26.55 -43.54 5.31
CA ALA A 7 -27.11 -42.39 6.01
C ALA A 7 -26.60 -42.31 7.46
N ALA A 8 -26.58 -43.43 8.19
CA ALA A 8 -26.02 -43.50 9.54
C ALA A 8 -24.53 -43.13 9.56
N THR A 9 -23.73 -43.65 8.62
CA THR A 9 -22.32 -43.27 8.51
C THR A 9 -22.15 -41.80 8.15
N SER A 10 -23.01 -41.24 7.29
CA SER A 10 -22.98 -39.82 6.93
C SER A 10 -23.26 -38.93 8.15
N LEU A 11 -24.30 -39.25 8.93
CA LEU A 11 -24.64 -38.51 10.16
C LEU A 11 -23.50 -38.58 11.17
N LEU A 12 -22.90 -39.77 11.36
CA LEU A 12 -21.75 -39.94 12.26
C LEU A 12 -20.53 -39.18 11.77
N THR A 13 -20.24 -39.21 10.46
CA THR A 13 -19.12 -38.46 9.88
C THR A 13 -19.30 -36.95 10.01
N GLU A 14 -20.53 -36.46 9.88
CA GLU A 14 -20.83 -35.05 10.07
C GLU A 14 -20.70 -34.66 11.55
N HIS A 15 -21.22 -35.49 12.46
CA HIS A 15 -21.15 -35.25 13.89
C HIS A 15 -19.71 -35.25 14.43
N LEU A 16 -18.93 -36.26 14.03
CA LEU A 16 -17.55 -36.45 14.47
C LEU A 16 -16.56 -35.57 13.71
N GLN A 17 -16.93 -35.09 12.52
CA GLN A 17 -16.06 -34.36 11.57
C GLN A 17 -14.94 -35.21 10.98
N TYR A 18 -14.94 -36.52 11.25
CA TYR A 18 -14.04 -37.53 10.69
C TYR A 18 -14.81 -38.85 10.51
N THR A 19 -14.27 -39.76 9.72
CA THR A 19 -14.89 -41.08 9.53
C THR A 19 -14.64 -41.96 10.76
N PRO A 20 -15.64 -42.70 11.25
CA PRO A 20 -15.45 -43.67 12.33
C PRO A 20 -14.28 -44.64 12.12
N LEU A 21 -14.00 -44.98 10.86
CA LEU A 21 -12.88 -45.84 10.48
C LEU A 21 -11.52 -45.19 10.77
N SER A 22 -11.35 -43.90 10.48
CA SER A 22 -10.09 -43.19 10.76
C SER A 22 -9.74 -43.15 12.24
N LEU A 23 -10.72 -43.04 13.14
CA LEU A 23 -10.47 -43.12 14.59
C LEU A 23 -9.90 -44.49 14.98
N ILE A 24 -10.43 -45.55 14.39
CA ILE A 24 -10.00 -46.92 14.71
C ILE A 24 -8.60 -47.17 14.13
N ASP A 25 -8.35 -46.71 12.90
CA ASP A 25 -7.03 -46.77 12.28
C ASP A 25 -5.97 -46.07 13.14
N ASP A 26 -6.28 -44.86 13.64
CA ASP A 26 -5.38 -44.12 14.54
C ASP A 26 -5.14 -44.86 15.87
N ILE A 27 -6.17 -45.49 16.44
CA ILE A 27 -6.01 -46.32 17.64
C ILE A 27 -5.08 -47.51 17.36
N ILE A 28 -5.30 -48.24 16.26
CA ILE A 28 -4.46 -49.40 15.90
C ILE A 28 -3.01 -48.97 15.68
N ASN A 29 -2.80 -47.88 14.94
CA ASN A 29 -1.47 -47.31 14.70
C ASN A 29 -0.79 -46.91 16.02
N SER A 30 -1.53 -46.27 16.94
CA SER A 30 -0.99 -45.88 18.25
C SER A 30 -0.59 -47.09 19.10
N VAL A 31 -1.40 -48.14 19.10
CA VAL A 31 -1.12 -49.37 19.87
C VAL A 31 0.08 -50.09 19.30
N ASN A 32 0.19 -50.23 17.98
CA ASN A 32 1.35 -50.83 17.35
C ASN A 32 2.63 -50.06 17.70
N ASN A 33 2.59 -48.72 17.68
CA ASN A 33 3.72 -47.91 18.13
C ASN A 33 4.08 -48.18 19.60
N PHE A 34 3.10 -48.28 20.49
CA PHE A 34 3.34 -48.61 21.90
C PHE A 34 3.87 -50.03 22.11
N VAL A 35 3.46 -50.98 21.27
CA VAL A 35 3.99 -52.35 21.29
C VAL A 35 5.48 -52.34 20.97
N TYR A 36 5.88 -51.72 19.85
CA TYR A 36 7.29 -51.63 19.48
C TYR A 36 8.12 -50.88 20.53
N GLN A 37 7.57 -49.79 21.08
CA GLN A 37 8.23 -49.04 22.15
C GLN A 37 8.36 -49.87 23.45
N GLY A 38 7.32 -50.64 23.81
CA GLY A 38 7.31 -51.50 24.98
C GLY A 38 8.31 -52.64 24.87
N VAL A 39 8.37 -53.30 23.71
CA VAL A 39 9.35 -54.35 23.41
C VAL A 39 10.77 -53.79 23.43
N GLY A 40 11.03 -52.64 22.81
CA GLY A 40 12.36 -52.00 22.86
C GLY A 40 12.77 -51.51 24.25
N SER A 41 11.82 -51.02 25.05
CA SER A 41 12.09 -50.67 26.46
C SER A 41 12.38 -51.92 27.29
N LEU A 42 11.73 -53.04 27.01
CA LEU A 42 11.98 -54.32 27.66
C LEU A 42 13.36 -54.86 27.28
N GLU A 43 13.75 -54.78 26.02
CA GLU A 43 15.10 -55.12 25.53
C GLU A 43 16.18 -54.35 26.30
N THR A 44 16.03 -53.03 26.35
CA THR A 44 16.96 -52.13 27.05
C THR A 44 17.01 -52.45 28.55
N GLY A 45 15.86 -52.78 29.15
CA GLY A 45 15.76 -53.19 30.55
C GLY A 45 16.45 -54.52 30.85
N LEU A 46 16.30 -55.51 29.96
CA LEU A 46 16.92 -56.83 30.10
C LEU A 46 18.44 -56.76 29.86
N LEU A 47 18.90 -55.97 28.89
CA LEU A 47 20.32 -55.78 28.60
C LEU A 47 21.06 -54.97 29.69
N SER A 48 20.35 -54.06 30.37
CA SER A 48 20.93 -53.28 31.48
C SER A 48 20.93 -54.04 32.81
N THR A 49 20.18 -55.13 32.93
CA THR A 49 20.14 -55.97 34.12
C THR A 49 21.29 -56.99 34.10
N PRO A 50 22.05 -57.17 35.20
CA PRO A 50 23.14 -58.14 35.22
C PRO A 50 22.61 -59.57 34.97
N PRO A 51 23.26 -60.36 34.10
CA PRO A 51 22.78 -61.69 33.67
C PRO A 51 22.67 -62.70 34.83
N GLU A 52 23.43 -62.50 35.91
CA GLU A 52 23.36 -63.31 37.13
C GLU A 52 21.99 -63.24 37.83
N LYS A 53 21.33 -62.06 37.79
CA LYS A 53 19.99 -61.87 38.39
C LYS A 53 18.87 -62.43 37.51
N LEU A 54 19.14 -62.57 36.22
CA LEU A 54 18.23 -63.15 35.24
C LEU A 54 18.27 -64.69 35.25
N GLY A 55 19.20 -65.29 36.00
CA GLY A 55 19.31 -66.74 36.17
C GLY A 55 20.25 -67.42 35.17
N PHE A 56 21.00 -66.66 34.38
CA PHE A 56 22.01 -67.21 33.48
C PHE A 56 23.19 -67.75 34.28
N LYS A 57 23.65 -68.96 33.93
CA LYS A 57 24.82 -69.58 34.54
C LYS A 57 26.07 -69.11 33.79
N ALA A 58 27.07 -68.60 34.53
CA ALA A 58 28.36 -68.27 33.94
C ALA A 58 29.03 -69.56 33.42
N VAL A 59 29.43 -69.56 32.16
CA VAL A 59 30.26 -70.63 31.59
C VAL A 59 31.71 -70.19 31.71
N GLY A 60 32.43 -70.75 32.69
CA GLY A 60 33.90 -70.76 32.80
C GLY A 60 34.65 -69.44 32.57
N GLY A 61 35.00 -68.74 33.65
CA GLY A 61 36.07 -67.73 33.61
C GLY A 61 37.45 -68.41 33.57
N GLY A 62 38.15 -68.30 32.45
CA GLY A 62 39.60 -68.46 32.42
C GLY A 62 40.26 -67.21 33.00
N ASP A 63 41.31 -67.40 33.82
CA ASP A 63 42.06 -66.37 34.54
C ASP A 63 42.21 -65.04 33.77
N GLY A 64 41.51 -64.00 34.24
CA GLY A 64 41.77 -62.61 33.88
C GLY A 64 40.67 -61.87 33.12
N ASP A 65 39.70 -62.57 32.51
CA ASP A 65 38.53 -61.93 31.91
C ASP A 65 37.26 -62.24 32.71
N GLY A 66 36.37 -61.26 32.85
CA GLY A 66 35.16 -61.40 33.66
C GLY A 66 34.26 -62.55 33.17
N PRO A 67 33.26 -63.00 33.95
CA PRO A 67 32.34 -64.04 33.50
C PRO A 67 31.64 -63.60 32.20
N GLU A 68 31.95 -64.28 31.10
CA GLU A 68 31.31 -64.07 29.81
C GLU A 68 29.98 -64.83 29.77
N PHE A 69 28.91 -64.12 29.38
CA PHE A 69 27.58 -64.70 29.16
C PHE A 69 27.19 -64.52 27.68
N PRO A 70 27.86 -65.21 26.74
CA PRO A 70 27.60 -65.05 25.32
C PRO A 70 26.19 -65.49 24.93
N ASP A 71 25.68 -66.57 25.55
CA ASP A 71 24.37 -67.14 25.25
C ASP A 71 23.20 -66.30 25.78
N ALA A 72 23.44 -65.50 26.83
CA ALA A 72 22.38 -64.72 27.48
C ALA A 72 21.79 -63.64 26.56
N LYS A 73 22.63 -62.96 25.77
CA LYS A 73 22.17 -61.93 24.83
C LYS A 73 21.34 -62.54 23.70
N GLN A 74 21.82 -63.63 23.13
CA GLN A 74 21.13 -64.34 22.06
C GLN A 74 19.78 -64.92 22.53
N GLU A 75 19.73 -65.53 23.72
CA GLU A 75 18.48 -66.07 24.26
C GLU A 75 17.46 -64.97 24.58
N ILE A 76 17.92 -63.81 25.07
CA ILE A 76 17.06 -62.63 25.30
C ILE A 76 16.51 -62.11 23.97
N GLU A 77 17.34 -61.96 22.94
CA GLU A 77 16.90 -61.50 21.61
C GLU A 77 15.90 -62.47 20.97
N GLU A 78 16.18 -63.78 21.00
CA GLU A 78 15.27 -64.81 20.49
C GLU A 78 13.95 -64.87 21.27
N GLY A 79 14.01 -64.75 22.59
CA GLY A 79 12.84 -64.72 23.47
C GLY A 79 11.98 -63.48 23.25
N LEU A 80 12.63 -62.31 23.11
CA LEU A 80 11.97 -61.04 22.83
C LEU A 80 11.30 -61.05 21.46
N HIS A 81 11.97 -61.60 20.43
CA HIS A 81 11.39 -61.71 19.10
C HIS A 81 10.17 -62.63 19.06
N LYS A 82 10.20 -63.75 19.80
CA LYS A 82 9.02 -64.62 19.99
C LYS A 82 7.88 -63.89 20.70
N LEU A 83 8.19 -63.09 21.72
CA LEU A 83 7.21 -62.28 22.45
C LEU A 83 6.60 -61.23 21.53
N GLU A 84 7.41 -60.49 20.76
CA GLU A 84 6.95 -59.49 19.80
C GLU A 84 5.99 -60.12 18.78
N THR A 85 6.36 -61.26 18.21
CA THR A 85 5.51 -61.98 17.25
C THR A 85 4.18 -62.41 17.87
N LEU A 86 4.20 -62.93 19.11
CA LEU A 86 2.99 -63.32 19.85
C LEU A 86 2.11 -62.11 20.17
N LEU A 87 2.73 -61.00 20.57
CA LEU A 87 2.04 -59.79 20.96
C LEU A 87 1.36 -59.17 19.74
N ASN A 88 2.07 -59.05 18.61
CA ASN A 88 1.50 -58.56 17.34
C ASN A 88 0.29 -59.41 16.93
N SER A 89 0.43 -60.74 16.92
CA SER A 89 -0.69 -61.63 16.56
C SER A 89 -1.88 -61.51 17.52
N THR A 90 -1.63 -61.26 18.80
CA THR A 90 -2.69 -61.10 19.82
C THR A 90 -3.35 -59.73 19.72
N VAL A 91 -2.58 -58.68 19.48
CA VAL A 91 -3.06 -57.30 19.29
C VAL A 91 -3.93 -57.27 18.04
N ASP A 92 -3.42 -57.70 16.88
CA ASP A 92 -4.19 -57.71 15.63
C ASP A 92 -5.55 -58.40 15.82
N LYS A 93 -5.57 -59.61 16.36
CA LYS A 93 -6.82 -60.38 16.55
C LYS A 93 -7.81 -59.73 17.53
N ASN A 94 -7.32 -59.06 18.57
CA ASN A 94 -8.19 -58.42 19.56
C ASN A 94 -8.65 -57.04 19.10
N PHE A 95 -7.81 -56.32 18.35
CA PHE A 95 -8.16 -55.03 17.79
C PHE A 95 -9.07 -55.16 16.57
N ASP A 96 -8.98 -56.23 15.76
CA ASP A 96 -9.99 -56.58 14.76
C ASP A 96 -11.38 -56.77 15.40
N LYS A 97 -11.44 -57.43 16.56
CA LYS A 97 -12.70 -57.60 17.30
C LYS A 97 -13.20 -56.29 17.89
N LEU A 98 -12.28 -55.44 18.35
CA LEU A 98 -12.61 -54.11 18.84
C LEU A 98 -13.16 -53.24 17.71
N GLU A 99 -12.55 -53.25 16.52
CA GLU A 99 -13.05 -52.56 15.34
C GLU A 99 -14.49 -52.96 15.04
N ILE A 100 -14.73 -54.27 14.92
CA ILE A 100 -16.07 -54.81 14.66
C ILE A 100 -17.06 -54.39 15.75
N TYR A 101 -16.65 -54.48 17.03
CA TYR A 101 -17.53 -54.12 18.14
C TYR A 101 -17.86 -52.64 18.17
N VAL A 102 -16.87 -51.77 17.97
CA VAL A 102 -17.02 -50.31 17.98
C VAL A 102 -17.90 -49.86 16.82
N LEU A 103 -17.65 -50.34 15.59
CA LEU A 103 -18.45 -49.98 14.43
C LEU A 103 -19.89 -50.51 14.51
N ARG A 104 -20.10 -51.66 15.17
CA ARG A 104 -21.42 -52.26 15.30
C ARG A 104 -22.26 -51.69 16.45
N ASN A 105 -21.64 -51.31 17.57
CA ASN A 105 -22.37 -50.97 18.79
C ASN A 105 -22.17 -49.52 19.26
N VAL A 106 -20.95 -49.00 19.23
CA VAL A 106 -20.62 -47.67 19.80
C VAL A 106 -20.84 -46.58 18.76
N LEU A 107 -20.22 -46.73 17.60
CA LEU A 107 -20.30 -45.81 16.46
C LEU A 107 -21.36 -46.31 15.47
N SER A 108 -22.55 -46.60 15.98
CA SER A 108 -23.69 -47.07 15.19
C SER A 108 -24.95 -46.34 15.57
N VAL A 109 -25.73 -45.94 14.56
CA VAL A 109 -27.06 -45.34 14.74
C VAL A 109 -28.11 -46.36 14.27
N PRO A 110 -29.07 -46.75 15.11
CA PRO A 110 -30.15 -47.65 14.70
C PRO A 110 -30.93 -47.08 13.50
N ALA A 111 -31.20 -47.93 12.50
CA ALA A 111 -31.85 -47.52 11.24
C ALA A 111 -33.19 -46.80 11.46
N ASP A 112 -33.93 -47.18 12.50
CA ASP A 112 -35.23 -46.60 12.84
C ASP A 112 -35.11 -45.16 13.37
N LEU A 113 -33.96 -44.80 13.95
CA LEU A 113 -33.71 -43.50 14.57
C LEU A 113 -33.01 -42.52 13.63
N VAL A 114 -32.39 -42.98 12.53
CA VAL A 114 -31.63 -42.14 11.58
C VAL A 114 -32.43 -40.90 11.16
N ASN A 115 -33.72 -41.04 10.87
CA ASN A 115 -34.56 -39.93 10.42
C ASN A 115 -35.00 -38.97 11.53
N TRP A 116 -34.82 -39.36 12.80
CA TRP A 116 -35.19 -38.58 13.99
C TRP A 116 -33.97 -37.91 14.65
N VAL A 117 -32.76 -38.33 14.31
CA VAL A 117 -31.54 -37.70 14.79
C VAL A 117 -31.33 -36.36 14.07
N ARG A 118 -31.26 -35.27 14.84
CA ARG A 118 -30.94 -33.93 14.35
C ARG A 118 -29.64 -33.48 14.99
N LEU A 119 -28.63 -33.15 14.18
CA LEU A 119 -27.38 -32.57 14.67
C LEU A 119 -27.60 -31.11 15.09
N SER A 120 -26.73 -30.62 15.99
CA SER A 120 -26.78 -29.24 16.51
C SER A 120 -26.74 -28.19 15.40
N HIS A 121 -25.98 -28.42 14.34
CA HIS A 121 -25.87 -27.49 13.20
C HIS A 121 -27.18 -27.36 12.39
N TYR A 122 -28.09 -28.34 12.51
CA TYR A 122 -29.41 -28.28 11.88
C TYR A 122 -30.48 -27.63 12.74
N GLU A 123 -30.23 -27.29 14.01
CA GLU A 123 -31.25 -26.78 14.95
C GLU A 123 -31.94 -25.51 14.45
N ASN A 124 -31.20 -24.62 13.79
CA ASN A 124 -31.71 -23.35 13.27
C ASN A 124 -32.11 -23.41 11.78
N ILE A 125 -32.04 -24.59 11.17
CA ILE A 125 -32.38 -24.79 9.76
C ILE A 125 -33.76 -25.44 9.70
N SER A 126 -34.74 -24.68 9.19
CA SER A 126 -36.08 -25.18 8.88
C SER A 126 -36.14 -25.55 7.40
N TYR A 127 -36.58 -26.76 7.09
CA TYR A 127 -36.96 -27.19 5.75
C TYR A 127 -38.47 -27.45 5.72
N PRO A 128 -39.22 -26.88 4.76
CA PRO A 128 -38.79 -26.00 3.67
C PRO A 128 -38.23 -24.65 4.18
N PRO A 129 -37.29 -24.03 3.44
CA PRO A 129 -36.77 -22.73 3.82
C PRO A 129 -37.92 -21.73 3.92
N SER A 130 -37.93 -20.89 4.96
CA SER A 130 -38.92 -19.83 5.10
C SER A 130 -38.93 -18.94 3.85
N GLU A 131 -40.09 -18.42 3.43
CA GLU A 131 -40.22 -17.56 2.23
C GLU A 131 -39.27 -16.33 2.25
N ASN A 132 -38.81 -15.91 3.44
CA ASN A 132 -37.85 -14.82 3.64
C ASN A 132 -36.38 -15.26 3.69
N ALA A 133 -36.05 -16.51 3.34
CA ALA A 133 -34.68 -16.98 3.32
C ALA A 133 -33.87 -16.22 2.26
N PRO A 134 -32.67 -15.70 2.60
CA PRO A 134 -31.87 -14.95 1.65
C PRO A 134 -31.44 -15.86 0.49
N THR A 135 -32.07 -15.68 -0.66
CA THR A 135 -31.68 -16.34 -1.91
C THR A 135 -30.24 -15.97 -2.27
N ALA A 136 -29.49 -16.87 -2.90
CA ALA A 136 -28.13 -16.58 -3.35
C ALA A 136 -28.06 -15.31 -4.23
N GLU A 137 -29.10 -15.06 -5.01
CA GLU A 137 -29.26 -13.86 -5.82
C GLU A 137 -29.38 -12.58 -4.97
N SER A 138 -30.16 -12.60 -3.89
CA SER A 138 -30.31 -11.42 -3.02
C SER A 138 -29.01 -11.09 -2.30
N VAL A 139 -28.25 -12.11 -1.88
CA VAL A 139 -26.91 -11.94 -1.29
C VAL A 139 -25.94 -11.36 -2.32
N GLN A 140 -25.96 -11.83 -3.57
CA GLN A 140 -25.11 -11.27 -4.64
C GLN A 140 -25.48 -9.83 -4.97
N LEU A 141 -26.76 -9.49 -5.04
CA LEU A 141 -27.22 -8.12 -5.22
C LEU A 141 -26.76 -7.23 -4.07
N LEU A 142 -26.85 -7.71 -2.83
CA LEU A 142 -26.41 -6.96 -1.66
C LEU A 142 -24.90 -6.75 -1.66
N ARG A 143 -24.10 -7.76 -2.08
CA ARG A 143 -22.66 -7.62 -2.29
C ARG A 143 -22.32 -6.59 -3.37
N ARG A 144 -23.03 -6.59 -4.49
CA ARG A 144 -22.86 -5.59 -5.57
C ARG A 144 -23.22 -4.19 -5.07
N LYS A 145 -24.33 -4.05 -4.34
CA LYS A 145 -24.74 -2.77 -3.74
C LYS A 145 -23.72 -2.26 -2.73
N LEU A 146 -23.15 -3.15 -1.92
CA LEU A 146 -22.09 -2.82 -0.96
C LEU A 146 -20.82 -2.34 -1.70
N ALA A 147 -20.39 -3.05 -2.75
CA ALA A 147 -19.26 -2.65 -3.58
C ALA A 147 -19.47 -1.27 -4.23
N ALA A 148 -20.65 -1.03 -4.81
CA ALA A 148 -21.01 0.27 -5.38
C ALA A 148 -21.03 1.37 -4.30
N SER A 149 -21.60 1.10 -3.12
CA SER A 149 -21.62 2.04 -2.00
C SER A 149 -20.21 2.39 -1.52
N ARG A 150 -19.30 1.42 -1.48
CA ARG A 150 -17.89 1.65 -1.11
C ARG A 150 -17.15 2.47 -2.18
N ALA A 151 -17.39 2.20 -3.46
CA ALA A 151 -16.79 2.96 -4.56
C ALA A 151 -17.23 4.44 -4.51
N VAL A 152 -18.53 4.69 -4.34
CA VAL A 152 -19.06 6.06 -4.18
C VAL A 152 -18.50 6.73 -2.93
N SER A 153 -18.41 6.00 -1.81
CA SER A 153 -17.82 6.56 -0.58
C SER A 153 -16.35 6.95 -0.76
N ARG A 154 -15.57 6.19 -1.53
CA ARG A 154 -14.18 6.55 -1.83
C ARG A 154 -14.11 7.81 -2.70
N ALA A 155 -14.89 7.86 -3.77
CA ALA A 155 -14.93 9.03 -4.65
C ALA A 155 -15.36 10.31 -3.91
N LEU A 156 -16.34 10.20 -3.00
CA LEU A 156 -16.78 11.33 -2.18
C LEU A 156 -15.67 11.82 -1.25
N LEU A 157 -14.91 10.91 -0.62
CA LEU A 157 -13.78 11.29 0.21
C LEU A 157 -12.67 11.98 -0.59
N GLU A 158 -12.35 11.49 -1.79
CA GLU A 158 -11.40 12.13 -2.69
C GLU A 158 -11.86 13.55 -3.05
N GLU A 159 -13.12 13.71 -3.47
CA GLU A 159 -13.72 15.01 -3.75
C GLU A 159 -13.74 15.93 -2.51
N GLN A 160 -14.03 15.41 -1.32
CA GLN A 160 -13.98 16.18 -0.09
C GLN A 160 -12.57 16.72 0.15
N THR A 161 -11.54 15.88 0.00
CA THR A 161 -10.15 16.31 0.20
C THR A 161 -9.70 17.35 -0.83
N CYS A 162 -10.11 17.21 -2.09
CA CYS A 162 -9.87 18.20 -3.15
C CYS A 162 -10.60 19.52 -2.87
N ASN A 163 -11.84 19.45 -2.41
CA ASN A 163 -12.59 20.63 -2.02
C ASN A 163 -11.96 21.33 -0.80
N GLU A 164 -11.45 20.58 0.18
CA GLU A 164 -10.74 21.14 1.32
C GLU A 164 -9.41 21.82 0.94
N THR A 165 -8.64 21.27 -0.01
CA THR A 165 -7.42 21.92 -0.50
C THR A 165 -7.77 23.18 -1.29
N LEU A 166 -8.77 23.13 -2.16
CA LEU A 166 -9.23 24.28 -2.94
C LEU A 166 -9.75 25.39 -2.02
N LEU A 167 -10.56 25.05 -1.01
CA LEU A 167 -11.03 26.01 -0.02
C LEU A 167 -9.86 26.62 0.77
N ARG A 168 -8.83 25.84 1.11
CA ARG A 168 -7.60 26.38 1.73
C ARG A 168 -6.88 27.36 0.80
N GLN A 169 -6.75 27.04 -0.48
CA GLN A 169 -6.14 27.93 -1.47
C GLN A 169 -6.96 29.21 -1.65
N LEU A 170 -8.28 29.11 -1.79
CA LEU A 170 -9.16 30.27 -1.92
C LEU A 170 -9.12 31.14 -0.66
N ARG A 171 -9.13 30.54 0.54
CA ARG A 171 -8.96 31.29 1.80
C ARG A 171 -7.59 31.98 1.87
N ALA A 172 -6.53 31.33 1.39
CA ALA A 172 -5.20 31.93 1.32
C ALA A 172 -5.15 33.12 0.34
N ILE A 173 -5.82 33.03 -0.81
CA ILE A 173 -5.91 34.12 -1.81
C ILE A 173 -6.77 35.28 -1.29
N VAL A 174 -7.89 34.98 -0.63
CA VAL A 174 -8.80 35.99 -0.06
C VAL A 174 -8.22 36.62 1.21
N GLY A 175 -7.14 36.07 1.77
CA GLY A 175 -6.48 36.61 2.98
C GLY A 175 -7.31 36.41 4.26
N GLN A 176 -8.40 35.65 4.19
CA GLN A 176 -9.23 35.27 5.33
C GLN A 176 -8.69 33.96 5.94
N GLY A 177 -7.43 34.00 6.35
CA GLY A 177 -6.82 32.98 7.19
C GLY A 177 -7.06 33.33 8.65
N ASP A 178 -7.87 32.51 9.31
CA ASP A 178 -8.14 32.55 10.75
C ASP A 178 -6.84 32.62 11.58
N HIS A 179 -6.92 33.27 12.73
CA HIS A 179 -5.82 33.48 13.67
C HIS A 179 -5.20 32.13 14.12
N GLY A 180 -4.07 31.74 13.55
CA GLY A 180 -3.39 30.51 13.94
C GLY A 180 -1.98 30.40 13.38
N THR A 181 -1.01 30.75 14.23
CA THR A 181 0.42 30.37 14.21
C THR A 181 0.84 29.31 13.18
N GLY A 182 1.67 29.68 12.21
CA GLY A 182 2.38 28.69 11.39
C GLY A 182 2.85 29.20 10.03
N ASN A 183 4.00 29.84 10.02
CA ASN A 183 4.96 30.04 8.92
C ASN A 183 4.75 29.18 7.65
N SER A 184 4.15 29.75 6.58
CA SER A 184 4.41 29.35 5.18
C SER A 184 3.81 30.34 4.16
N THR A 185 4.70 30.99 3.40
CA THR A 185 4.55 31.49 2.02
C THR A 185 3.21 32.14 1.63
N SER A 186 3.23 33.48 1.65
CA SER A 186 2.57 34.38 0.70
C SER A 186 1.22 33.93 0.12
N GLY A 187 0.12 34.39 0.74
CA GLY A 187 -1.10 34.63 -0.03
C GLY A 187 -0.80 35.69 -1.09
N ASP A 188 -0.75 35.27 -2.34
CA ASP A 188 -0.14 35.97 -3.49
C ASP A 188 -0.68 37.39 -3.80
N LEU A 189 -1.79 37.79 -3.19
CA LEU A 189 -2.40 39.11 -3.39
C LEU A 189 -2.41 40.00 -2.14
N SER A 190 -2.14 39.44 -0.94
CA SER A 190 -2.06 40.25 0.28
C SER A 190 -0.78 41.08 0.31
N PHE A 191 0.31 40.64 -0.34
CA PHE A 191 1.51 41.45 -0.51
C PHE A 191 1.23 42.72 -1.34
N LEU A 192 0.33 42.69 -2.32
CA LEU A 192 -0.02 43.87 -3.11
C LEU A 192 -0.82 44.88 -2.29
N ALA A 193 -1.69 44.41 -1.39
CA ALA A 193 -2.46 45.26 -0.49
C ALA A 193 -1.60 45.80 0.68
N ASN A 194 -0.68 45.00 1.22
CA ASN A 194 0.12 45.31 2.41
C ASN A 194 1.57 45.73 2.11
N SER A 195 1.96 45.94 0.85
CA SER A 195 3.34 46.28 0.50
C SER A 195 3.79 47.54 1.25
N THR A 196 4.95 47.47 1.89
CA THR A 196 5.55 48.50 2.74
C THR A 196 5.76 49.85 2.01
N SER A 197 5.70 49.84 0.68
CA SER A 197 5.67 51.02 -0.19
C SER A 197 4.40 51.87 -0.09
N MET A 198 3.27 51.32 0.38
CA MET A 198 2.07 52.10 0.73
C MET A 198 2.20 52.80 2.08
N HIS A 199 2.92 52.21 3.05
CA HIS A 199 3.11 52.80 4.39
C HIS A 199 4.10 53.97 4.42
N ALA A 200 4.97 54.10 3.41
CA ALA A 200 5.94 55.18 3.35
C ALA A 200 5.35 56.51 2.85
N LEU A 201 4.09 56.53 2.37
CA LEU A 201 3.50 57.70 1.71
C LEU A 201 2.42 58.45 2.49
N GLU A 202 1.76 57.92 3.52
CA GLU A 202 1.08 58.77 4.52
C GLU A 202 0.57 58.02 5.75
N GLY A 203 0.59 58.71 6.89
CA GLY A 203 0.05 58.21 8.16
C GLY A 203 -1.48 58.14 8.17
N THR A 204 -1.96 57.31 9.09
CA THR A 204 -3.36 57.02 9.50
C THR A 204 -4.07 55.86 8.80
N PRO A 205 -4.66 54.93 9.58
CA PRO A 205 -5.28 53.71 9.06
C PRO A 205 -6.76 53.96 8.71
N ASN A 206 -7.23 53.34 7.62
CA ASN A 206 -8.62 53.15 7.18
C ASN A 206 -9.00 53.85 5.85
N SER A 207 -8.57 53.35 4.68
CA SER A 207 -9.35 53.47 3.39
C SER A 207 -8.74 52.72 2.17
N ASP A 208 -8.08 51.58 2.36
CA ASP A 208 -7.06 51.08 1.42
C ASP A 208 -7.54 50.64 0.02
N GLN A 209 -8.84 50.42 -0.21
CA GLN A 209 -9.35 50.12 -1.56
C GLN A 209 -9.84 51.36 -2.33
N GLN A 210 -10.21 52.42 -1.63
CA GLN A 210 -10.74 53.63 -2.25
C GLN A 210 -9.61 54.60 -2.63
N SER A 211 -8.46 54.55 -1.97
CA SER A 211 -7.33 55.45 -2.27
C SER A 211 -6.75 55.26 -3.68
N LEU A 212 -6.55 54.02 -4.14
CA LEU A 212 -6.04 53.74 -5.50
C LEU A 212 -7.04 54.12 -6.59
N THR A 213 -8.33 53.86 -6.38
CA THR A 213 -9.39 54.24 -7.32
C THR A 213 -9.58 55.76 -7.35
N ILE A 214 -9.45 56.45 -6.22
CA ILE A 214 -9.49 57.92 -6.14
C ILE A 214 -8.24 58.53 -6.79
N ASN A 215 -7.04 58.02 -6.51
CA ASN A 215 -5.79 58.54 -7.08
C ASN A 215 -5.70 58.33 -8.58
N THR A 216 -6.11 57.16 -9.09
CA THR A 216 -6.18 56.90 -10.53
C THR A 216 -7.24 57.76 -11.21
N ASN A 217 -8.43 57.91 -10.63
CA ASN A 217 -9.44 58.83 -11.14
C ASN A 217 -8.98 60.29 -11.11
N PHE A 218 -8.28 60.72 -10.06
CA PHE A 218 -7.70 62.06 -10.00
C PHE A 218 -6.64 62.25 -11.09
N ALA A 219 -5.67 61.34 -11.23
CA ALA A 219 -4.65 61.41 -12.27
C ALA A 219 -5.26 61.43 -13.68
N VAL A 220 -6.27 60.58 -13.93
CA VAL A 220 -7.03 60.58 -15.19
C VAL A 220 -7.78 61.89 -15.40
N SER A 221 -8.34 62.48 -14.34
CA SER A 221 -9.00 63.79 -14.42
C SER A 221 -8.04 64.96 -14.68
N GLN A 222 -6.76 64.84 -14.32
CA GLN A 222 -5.73 65.87 -14.57
C GLN A 222 -5.08 65.77 -15.97
N LEU A 223 -5.17 64.62 -16.65
CA LEU A 223 -4.59 64.43 -17.99
C LEU A 223 -5.16 65.38 -19.07
N PRO A 224 -6.47 65.68 -19.12
CA PRO A 224 -7.03 66.66 -20.05
C PRO A 224 -6.46 68.07 -19.83
N ALA A 225 -6.28 68.50 -18.57
CA ALA A 225 -5.73 69.81 -18.24
C ALA A 225 -4.25 69.91 -18.67
N LEU A 226 -3.46 68.87 -18.44
CA LEU A 226 -2.07 68.79 -18.92
C LEU A 226 -1.97 68.73 -20.45
N ARG A 227 -2.90 68.04 -21.12
CA ARG A 227 -2.97 68.05 -22.59
C ARG A 227 -3.29 69.44 -23.14
N ALA A 228 -4.20 70.18 -22.49
CA ALA A 228 -4.52 71.55 -22.87
C ALA A 228 -3.31 72.49 -22.66
N LEU A 229 -2.62 72.37 -21.53
CA LEU A 229 -1.38 73.13 -21.27
C LEU A 229 -0.26 72.76 -22.24
N LEU A 230 -0.08 71.48 -22.58
CA LEU A 230 0.88 71.07 -23.60
C LEU A 230 0.50 71.59 -24.98
N ALA A 231 -0.78 71.65 -25.33
CA ALA A 231 -1.24 72.25 -26.58
C ALA A 231 -0.97 73.76 -26.64
N ASP A 232 -1.01 74.48 -25.51
CA ASP A 232 -0.65 75.90 -25.42
C ASP A 232 0.87 76.16 -25.33
N LEU A 233 1.61 75.26 -24.67
CA LEU A 233 3.07 75.37 -24.52
C LEU A 233 3.85 74.88 -25.74
N ARG A 234 3.30 73.95 -26.55
CA ARG A 234 3.94 73.50 -27.81
C ARG A 234 4.22 74.65 -28.80
N PRO A 235 3.27 75.54 -29.12
CA PRO A 235 3.54 76.66 -30.01
C PRO A 235 4.49 77.67 -29.36
N LYS A 236 4.42 77.89 -28.04
CA LYS A 236 5.35 78.77 -27.31
C LYS A 236 6.79 78.24 -27.31
N LEU A 237 6.98 76.93 -27.21
CA LEU A 237 8.27 76.27 -27.38
C LEU A 237 8.73 76.26 -28.84
N ALA A 238 7.82 76.15 -29.82
CA ALA A 238 8.18 76.31 -31.22
C ALA A 238 8.67 77.74 -31.51
N VAL A 239 8.03 78.76 -30.92
CA VAL A 239 8.48 80.16 -31.00
C VAL A 239 9.83 80.35 -30.30
N LEU A 240 10.05 79.74 -29.13
CA LEU A 240 11.34 79.78 -28.42
C LEU A 240 12.45 79.02 -29.17
N LYS A 241 12.13 77.87 -29.76
CA LYS A 241 13.06 77.11 -30.62
C LYS A 241 13.45 77.93 -31.83
N ASN A 242 12.49 78.61 -32.46
CA ASN A 242 12.73 79.51 -33.59
C ASN A 242 13.47 80.80 -33.17
N SER A 243 13.41 81.21 -31.91
CA SER A 243 14.24 82.31 -31.37
C SER A 243 15.63 81.86 -30.89
N ASN A 244 15.81 80.56 -30.59
CA ASN A 244 17.08 79.99 -30.15
C ASN A 244 17.89 79.37 -31.30
N THR A 245 17.32 79.26 -32.50
CA THR A 245 18.04 79.02 -33.77
C THR A 245 18.84 80.25 -34.23
N GLY A 246 19.42 80.98 -33.27
CA GLY A 246 20.32 82.12 -33.48
C GLY A 246 21.70 81.93 -32.86
N LEU A 247 21.99 80.79 -32.20
CA LEU A 247 23.31 80.50 -31.63
C LEU A 247 23.70 79.03 -31.93
N ALA A 248 24.40 78.85 -33.05
CA ALA A 248 24.90 77.58 -33.56
C ALA A 248 26.02 76.99 -32.68
N ILE A 249 25.65 76.17 -31.69
CA ILE A 249 26.59 75.34 -30.90
C ILE A 249 26.17 73.84 -30.87
N GLU A 250 24.97 73.49 -31.36
CA GLU A 250 24.48 72.09 -31.27
C GLU A 250 24.99 71.13 -32.36
N SER A 251 25.40 71.62 -33.54
CA SER A 251 25.81 70.76 -34.67
C SER A 251 27.01 69.84 -34.33
N ALA A 252 28.01 70.37 -33.62
CA ALA A 252 29.22 69.59 -33.29
C ALA A 252 29.00 68.56 -32.17
N LYS A 253 27.98 68.76 -31.32
CA LYS A 253 27.70 67.86 -30.19
C LYS A 253 26.82 66.68 -30.61
N ASP A 254 25.96 66.89 -31.60
CA ASP A 254 25.15 65.83 -32.18
C ASP A 254 25.96 64.95 -33.15
N GLU A 255 26.89 65.53 -33.92
CA GLU A 255 27.87 64.72 -34.70
C GLU A 255 28.69 63.79 -33.78
N LEU A 256 29.20 64.28 -32.64
CA LEU A 256 29.93 63.45 -31.68
C LEU A 256 29.07 62.36 -31.03
N ARG A 257 27.76 62.60 -30.86
CA ARG A 257 26.82 61.60 -30.32
C ARG A 257 26.49 60.53 -31.34
N GLU A 258 26.37 60.90 -32.61
CA GLU A 258 26.15 59.97 -33.71
C GLU A 258 27.39 59.11 -33.95
N GLU A 259 28.59 59.68 -33.91
CA GLU A 259 29.84 58.91 -33.96
C GLU A 259 29.95 57.91 -32.80
N ARG A 260 29.60 58.33 -31.57
CA ARG A 260 29.60 57.44 -30.40
C ARG A 260 28.52 56.36 -30.49
N ARG A 261 27.32 56.67 -30.99
CA ARG A 261 26.28 55.66 -31.23
C ARG A 261 26.71 54.67 -32.28
N GLY A 262 27.28 55.13 -33.39
CA GLY A 262 27.81 54.27 -34.44
C GLY A 262 28.93 53.35 -33.95
N TYR A 263 29.83 53.87 -33.11
CA TYR A 263 30.88 53.07 -32.48
C TYR A 263 30.32 52.00 -31.54
N ILE A 264 29.34 52.36 -30.68
CA ILE A 264 28.69 51.42 -29.78
C ILE A 264 27.92 50.36 -30.57
N GLU A 265 27.17 50.74 -31.60
CA GLU A 265 26.42 49.81 -32.47
C GLU A 265 27.35 48.88 -33.25
N GLN A 266 28.50 49.37 -33.74
CA GLN A 266 29.47 48.54 -34.44
C GLN A 266 30.17 47.55 -33.48
N GLN A 267 30.47 47.99 -32.25
CA GLN A 267 31.11 47.15 -31.25
C GLN A 267 30.15 46.11 -30.66
N THR A 268 28.88 46.46 -30.45
CA THR A 268 27.83 45.50 -30.08
C THR A 268 27.56 44.52 -31.22
N GLN A 269 27.51 44.97 -32.47
CA GLN A 269 27.36 44.10 -33.64
C GLN A 269 28.55 43.14 -33.81
N SER A 270 29.78 43.59 -33.52
CA SER A 270 30.97 42.73 -33.54
C SER A 270 30.96 41.68 -32.43
N LEU A 271 30.53 42.05 -31.22
CA LEU A 271 30.34 41.12 -30.10
C LEU A 271 29.23 40.09 -30.36
N LEU A 272 28.11 40.52 -30.95
CA LEU A 272 27.01 39.64 -31.37
C LEU A 272 27.44 38.66 -32.49
N LYS A 273 28.22 39.13 -33.47
CA LYS A 273 28.81 38.27 -34.52
C LYS A 273 29.82 37.27 -33.96
N ARG A 274 30.58 37.62 -32.91
CA ARG A 274 31.52 36.72 -32.24
C ARG A 274 30.81 35.65 -31.38
N ASN A 275 29.64 35.98 -30.85
CA ASN A 275 28.81 35.08 -30.05
C ASN A 275 27.78 34.29 -30.88
N GLY A 276 27.78 34.44 -32.20
CA GLY A 276 27.05 33.54 -33.12
C GLY A 276 25.55 33.77 -33.25
N GLU A 277 25.03 34.96 -32.91
CA GLU A 277 23.61 35.29 -33.10
C GLU A 277 23.42 36.18 -34.34
N SER A 278 22.87 35.58 -35.39
CA SER A 278 22.38 36.32 -36.57
C SER A 278 21.06 36.98 -36.22
N MET A 279 20.95 38.27 -36.49
CA MET A 279 19.73 39.06 -36.32
C MET A 279 18.75 38.71 -37.45
N ALA A 280 18.01 37.61 -37.28
CA ALA A 280 16.80 37.33 -38.03
C ALA A 280 15.61 37.82 -37.19
N GLU A 281 14.81 38.69 -37.80
CA GLU A 281 13.58 39.24 -37.25
C GLU A 281 12.64 38.13 -36.73
N HIS A 282 12.03 38.42 -35.58
CA HIS A 282 11.02 37.65 -34.83
C HIS A 282 11.52 36.54 -33.89
N ALA A 283 11.88 36.94 -32.66
CA ALA A 283 11.99 36.05 -31.51
C ALA A 283 10.93 36.41 -30.45
N ALA A 284 9.79 35.73 -30.50
CA ALA A 284 8.88 35.56 -29.37
C ALA A 284 8.91 34.10 -28.93
N VAL A 285 10.08 33.60 -28.53
CA VAL A 285 10.21 32.34 -27.80
C VAL A 285 11.43 32.45 -26.89
N VAL A 286 11.20 32.43 -25.58
CA VAL A 286 12.23 32.20 -24.57
C VAL A 286 12.76 30.78 -24.79
N PRO A 287 14.04 30.56 -25.12
CA PRO A 287 14.55 29.21 -25.28
C PRO A 287 14.63 28.56 -23.89
N GLY A 288 13.69 27.65 -23.63
CA GLY A 288 13.79 26.70 -22.52
C GLY A 288 15.07 25.86 -22.64
N ARG A 289 15.58 25.42 -21.49
CA ARG A 289 16.75 24.56 -21.35
C ARG A 289 16.71 23.43 -22.38
N ARG A 290 17.77 23.30 -23.18
CA ARG A 290 17.93 22.17 -24.11
C ARG A 290 18.08 20.91 -23.27
N VAL A 291 17.17 19.96 -23.47
CA VAL A 291 17.19 18.64 -22.84
C VAL A 291 18.21 17.80 -23.61
N ASP A 292 19.19 17.24 -22.89
CA ASP A 292 20.25 16.44 -23.47
C ASP A 292 19.72 15.07 -23.92
N ALA A 293 20.33 14.46 -24.94
CA ALA A 293 19.85 13.20 -25.53
C ALA A 293 19.78 12.03 -24.52
N GLU A 294 20.58 12.09 -23.46
CA GLU A 294 20.56 11.12 -22.36
C GLU A 294 19.31 11.26 -21.47
N GLU A 295 18.81 12.47 -21.28
CA GLU A 295 17.59 12.75 -20.49
C GLU A 295 16.34 12.27 -21.25
N VAL A 296 16.33 12.38 -22.58
CA VAL A 296 15.28 11.82 -23.44
C VAL A 296 15.29 10.28 -23.38
N GLN A 297 16.46 9.64 -23.44
CA GLN A 297 16.54 8.18 -23.30
C GLN A 297 16.13 7.69 -21.90
N ALA A 298 16.39 8.46 -20.84
CA ALA A 298 15.93 8.13 -19.50
C ALA A 298 14.40 8.22 -19.37
N MET A 299 13.80 9.24 -19.98
CA MET A 299 12.35 9.43 -20.08
C MET A 299 11.68 8.30 -20.88
N GLU A 300 12.28 7.87 -21.99
CA GLU A 300 11.77 6.75 -22.80
C GLU A 300 11.83 5.41 -22.04
N LYS A 301 12.91 5.17 -21.28
CA LYS A 301 13.00 3.99 -20.40
C LYS A 301 11.95 4.00 -19.31
N LEU A 302 11.69 5.15 -18.69
CA LEU A 302 10.62 5.30 -17.71
C LEU A 302 9.23 5.10 -18.34
N ALA A 303 9.00 5.63 -19.55
CA ALA A 303 7.75 5.42 -20.26
C ALA A 303 7.51 3.93 -20.58
N SER A 304 8.56 3.21 -21.00
CA SER A 304 8.47 1.75 -21.27
C SER A 304 8.19 0.89 -20.03
N LEU A 305 8.38 1.41 -18.82
CA LEU A 305 8.00 0.74 -17.57
C LEU A 305 6.51 0.89 -17.24
N PHE A 306 5.81 1.84 -17.88
CA PHE A 306 4.40 2.12 -17.61
C PHE A 306 3.44 1.65 -18.73
N ASP A 307 3.95 1.07 -19.83
CA ASP A 307 3.15 0.39 -20.86
C ASP A 307 3.30 -1.14 -20.73
N PRO A 308 2.29 -1.85 -20.18
CA PRO A 308 2.27 -3.30 -20.14
C PRO A 308 1.58 -3.89 -21.38
N VAL A 309 2.36 -4.30 -22.39
CA VAL A 309 2.03 -5.41 -23.31
C VAL A 309 3.29 -6.20 -23.62
#